data_AF-A0A951HSY5-F1
#
_entry.id   AF-A0A951HSY5-F1
#
_cell.length_a   1.000
_cell.length_b   1.000
_cell.length_c   1.000
_cell.angle_alpha   90.00
_cell.angle_beta   90.00
_cell.angle_gamma   90.00
#
_symmetry.space_group_name_H-M   'P 1'
#
loop_
_entity.id
_entity.type
_entity.pdbx_description
1 polymer ?
#
loop_
_entity_poly.entity_id
_entity_poly.type
_entity_poly.pdbx_seq_one_letter_code
_entity_poly.pdbx_strand_id
1 'polypeptide(L)'
;MRLWIFLPLLLAACGKAHAPKPQRHDKPTYAYPQVNPEARKAAEVLRRYYDRIEAGDYDAAYALRTAGGADKPRFVANFRAYESYHAELGAAGGPATQGDFDYVEVPVMTTGRFVGGKPFGTSGRVMLRRARTGTDRRWYVLAL
;
A
#
# COMPACT_ATOMS: atom_id res chain seq x y z
N MET A 1 -43.40 30.55 45.73
CA MET A 1 -42.67 31.70 46.35
C MET A 1 -41.28 31.21 46.70
N ARG A 2 -40.24 31.91 46.24
CA ARG A 2 -38.81 31.56 46.41
C ARG A 2 -38.44 31.45 47.90
N LEU A 3 -37.67 30.43 48.28
CA LEU A 3 -36.90 30.44 49.51
C LEU A 3 -35.46 29.96 49.22
N TRP A 4 -34.54 30.92 49.31
CA TRP A 4 -33.09 30.73 49.33
C TRP A 4 -32.67 30.28 50.72
N ILE A 5 -31.79 29.27 50.85
CA ILE A 5 -30.85 29.19 51.98
C ILE A 5 -29.46 28.80 51.48
N PHE A 6 -28.56 29.73 51.78
CA PHE A 6 -27.13 29.78 51.61
C PHE A 6 -26.40 28.57 52.22
N LEU A 7 -25.44 28.03 51.47
CA LEU A 7 -24.39 27.16 52.00
C LEU A 7 -23.09 27.98 52.17
N PRO A 8 -22.43 27.96 53.33
CA PRO A 8 -21.32 28.85 53.62
C PRO A 8 -20.01 28.39 52.98
N LEU A 9 -19.29 29.41 52.50
CA LEU A 9 -17.90 29.41 52.08
C LEU A 9 -17.00 29.26 53.33
N LEU A 10 -16.08 28.29 53.34
CA LEU A 10 -15.01 28.20 54.33
C LEU A 10 -13.66 27.88 53.69
N LEU A 11 -12.84 28.94 53.66
CA LEU A 11 -11.39 29.06 53.78
C LEU A 11 -10.43 27.99 53.21
N ALA A 12 -9.66 28.46 52.23
CA ALA A 12 -8.20 28.53 52.22
C ALA A 12 -7.37 27.30 52.64
N ALA A 13 -6.74 26.68 51.65
CA ALA A 13 -5.43 26.05 51.80
C ALA A 13 -4.46 26.59 50.74
N CYS A 14 -3.45 27.32 51.21
CA CYS A 14 -2.35 27.85 50.42
C CYS A 14 -1.40 26.71 50.06
N GLY A 15 -1.58 26.09 48.88
CA GLY A 15 -0.65 25.10 48.35
C GLY A 15 0.46 25.77 47.54
N LYS A 16 1.68 25.76 48.06
CA LYS A 16 2.90 26.18 47.34
C LYS A 16 3.00 25.43 46.01
N ALA A 17 2.78 26.11 44.89
CA ALA A 17 2.92 25.53 43.57
C ALA A 17 4.39 25.15 43.32
N HIS A 18 4.68 23.85 43.36
CA HIS A 18 5.96 23.32 42.91
C HIS A 18 5.96 23.40 41.38
N ALA A 19 6.72 24.33 40.80
CA ALA A 19 6.88 24.39 39.35
C ALA A 19 7.52 23.07 38.88
N PRO A 20 6.89 22.29 37.99
CA PRO A 20 7.55 21.14 37.40
C PRO A 20 8.75 21.62 36.59
N LYS A 21 9.94 21.06 36.85
CA LYS A 21 11.12 21.29 36.00
C LYS A 21 10.73 20.99 34.55
N PRO A 22 11.13 21.83 33.57
CA PRO A 22 10.86 21.54 32.17
C PRO A 22 11.51 20.20 31.84
N GLN A 23 10.68 19.17 31.66
CA GLN A 23 11.13 17.91 31.11
C GLN A 23 11.64 18.24 29.72
N ARG A 24 12.94 18.01 29.47
CA ARG A 24 13.42 17.95 28.09
C ARG A 24 12.63 16.81 27.45
N HIS A 25 11.64 17.17 26.66
CA HIS A 25 11.04 16.22 25.75
C HIS A 25 12.14 15.83 24.78
N ASP A 26 12.74 14.66 25.01
CA ASP A 26 13.41 13.95 23.93
C ASP A 26 12.40 13.92 22.79
N LYS A 27 12.75 14.57 21.68
CA LYS A 27 11.88 14.59 20.50
C LYS A 27 11.50 13.14 20.22
N PRO A 28 10.20 12.81 20.04
CA PRO A 28 9.84 11.47 19.63
C PRO A 28 10.61 11.19 18.34
N THR A 29 11.55 10.26 18.42
CA THR A 29 12.17 9.73 17.22
C THR A 29 11.05 9.04 16.48
N TYR A 30 10.53 9.67 15.43
CA TYR A 30 9.67 9.00 14.48
C TYR A 30 10.52 7.90 13.86
N ALA A 31 10.43 6.69 14.41
CA ALA A 31 10.84 5.50 13.69
C ALA A 31 9.94 5.47 12.45
N TYR A 32 10.48 5.88 11.30
CA TYR A 32 9.84 5.56 10.03
C TYR A 32 9.48 4.08 10.09
N PRO A 33 8.23 3.67 9.77
CA PRO A 33 7.91 2.26 9.69
C PRO A 33 8.98 1.65 8.79
N GLN A 34 9.80 0.76 9.34
CA GLN A 34 10.82 0.08 8.56
C GLN A 34 10.08 -0.57 7.40
N VAL A 35 10.26 -0.04 6.19
CA VAL A 35 9.58 -0.54 5.00
C VAL A 35 10.00 -1.99 4.90
N ASN A 36 9.04 -2.90 5.10
CA ASN A 36 9.33 -4.32 5.16
C ASN A 36 10.12 -4.71 3.88
N PRO A 37 11.34 -5.26 3.99
CA PRO A 37 12.18 -5.53 2.82
C PRO A 37 11.49 -6.41 1.78
N GLU A 38 10.61 -7.30 2.21
CA GLU A 38 9.83 -8.17 1.31
C GLU A 38 8.70 -7.42 0.62
N ALA A 39 8.03 -6.50 1.33
CA ALA A 39 7.05 -5.60 0.71
C ALA A 39 7.71 -4.74 -0.39
N ARG A 40 8.92 -4.23 -0.14
CA ARG A 40 9.68 -3.48 -1.14
C ARG A 40 10.03 -4.34 -2.36
N LYS A 41 10.53 -5.57 -2.16
CA LYS A 41 10.83 -6.49 -3.27
C LYS A 41 9.58 -6.83 -4.11
N ALA A 42 8.43 -7.00 -3.46
CA ALA A 42 7.16 -7.21 -4.15
C ALA A 42 6.77 -5.97 -4.99
N ALA A 43 6.85 -4.77 -4.42
CA ALA A 43 6.60 -3.53 -5.15
C ALA A 43 7.54 -3.35 -6.37
N GLU A 44 8.82 -3.73 -6.23
CA GLU A 44 9.79 -3.70 -7.33
C GLU A 44 9.42 -4.66 -8.47
N VAL A 45 8.86 -5.84 -8.16
CA VAL A 45 8.33 -6.75 -9.20
C VAL A 45 7.13 -6.12 -9.90
N LEU A 46 6.20 -5.53 -9.15
CA LEU A 46 5.00 -4.92 -9.72
C LEU A 46 5.32 -3.71 -10.59
N ARG A 47 6.29 -2.88 -10.17
CA ARG A 47 6.78 -1.77 -10.99
C ARG A 47 7.33 -2.28 -12.32
N ARG A 48 8.24 -3.26 -12.29
CA ARG A 48 8.77 -3.88 -13.51
C ARG A 48 7.66 -4.45 -14.39
N TYR A 49 6.63 -5.06 -13.81
CA TYR A 49 5.49 -5.58 -14.56
C TYR A 49 4.78 -4.48 -15.37
N TYR A 50 4.49 -3.34 -14.75
CA TYR A 50 3.86 -2.22 -15.45
C TYR A 50 4.81 -1.49 -16.40
N ASP A 51 6.10 -1.33 -16.05
CA ASP A 51 7.10 -0.75 -16.96
C ASP A 51 7.17 -1.56 -18.27
N ARG A 52 7.08 -2.89 -18.19
CA ARG A 52 7.05 -3.78 -19.36
C ARG A 52 5.77 -3.65 -20.17
N ILE A 53 4.62 -3.49 -19.53
CA ILE A 53 3.33 -3.23 -20.21
C ILE A 53 3.39 -1.90 -20.96
N GLU A 54 3.87 -0.85 -20.30
CA GLU A 54 4.01 0.48 -20.89
C GLU A 54 4.97 0.47 -22.09
N ALA A 55 6.06 -0.29 -22.01
CA ALA A 55 7.00 -0.50 -23.11
C ALA A 55 6.49 -1.43 -24.22
N GLY A 56 5.30 -2.03 -24.09
CA GLY A 56 4.76 -3.01 -25.03
C GLY A 56 5.45 -4.39 -25.00
N ASP A 57 6.35 -4.63 -24.04
CA ASP A 57 7.04 -5.92 -23.84
C ASP A 57 6.16 -6.88 -23.02
N TYR A 58 5.06 -7.30 -23.63
CA TYR A 58 4.06 -8.13 -22.97
C TYR A 58 4.57 -9.53 -22.62
N ASP A 59 5.56 -10.04 -23.35
CA ASP A 59 6.16 -11.34 -23.05
C ASP A 59 6.92 -11.29 -21.72
N ALA A 60 7.75 -10.26 -21.50
CA ALA A 60 8.43 -10.07 -20.23
C ALA A 60 7.46 -9.73 -19.09
N ALA A 61 6.40 -8.94 -19.36
CA ALA A 61 5.37 -8.66 -18.38
C ALA A 61 4.63 -9.94 -17.95
N TYR A 62 4.24 -10.78 -18.91
CA TYR A 62 3.50 -12.02 -18.64
C TYR A 62 4.32 -13.00 -17.79
N ALA A 63 5.64 -13.07 -18.02
CA ALA A 63 6.55 -13.92 -17.25
C ALA A 63 6.65 -13.55 -15.74
N LEU A 64 6.20 -12.35 -15.34
CA LEU A 64 6.16 -11.92 -13.94
C LEU A 64 4.86 -12.32 -13.22
N ARG A 65 3.92 -12.97 -13.90
CA ARG A 65 2.65 -13.42 -13.33
C ARG A 65 2.74 -14.85 -12.81
N THR A 66 1.89 -15.19 -11.83
CA THR A 66 1.69 -16.59 -11.43
C THR A 66 1.06 -17.39 -12.57
N ALA A 67 1.45 -18.66 -12.73
CA ALA A 67 0.74 -19.60 -13.58
C ALA A 67 -0.71 -19.81 -13.08
N GLY A 68 -1.70 -19.79 -13.98
CA GLY A 68 -3.12 -20.04 -13.66
C GLY A 68 -4.11 -18.94 -14.05
N GLY A 69 -3.66 -17.81 -14.60
CA GLY A 69 -4.53 -16.76 -15.15
C GLY A 69 -4.91 -16.96 -16.62
N ALA A 70 -5.37 -15.89 -17.26
CA ALA A 70 -5.52 -15.82 -18.71
C ALA A 70 -4.24 -16.27 -19.44
N ASP A 71 -4.39 -16.96 -20.57
CA ASP A 71 -3.25 -17.30 -21.42
C ASP A 71 -2.57 -16.03 -21.98
N LYS A 72 -1.34 -16.19 -22.47
CA LYS A 72 -0.54 -15.07 -22.99
C LYS A 72 -1.26 -14.30 -24.11
N PRO A 73 -1.90 -14.94 -25.11
CA PRO A 73 -2.65 -14.22 -26.14
C PRO A 73 -3.77 -13.34 -25.58
N ARG A 74 -4.57 -13.85 -24.64
CA ARG A 74 -5.64 -13.06 -24.01
C ARG A 74 -5.09 -11.91 -23.17
N PHE A 75 -3.98 -12.14 -22.47
CA PHE A 75 -3.28 -11.07 -21.75
C PHE A 75 -2.87 -9.92 -22.69
N VAL A 76 -2.23 -10.23 -23.81
CA VAL A 76 -1.82 -9.23 -24.81
C VAL A 76 -3.05 -8.51 -25.40
N ALA A 77 -4.11 -9.26 -25.70
CA ALA A 77 -5.34 -8.69 -26.28
C ALA A 77 -5.96 -7.61 -25.40
N ASN A 78 -5.89 -7.74 -24.07
CA ASN A 78 -6.43 -6.75 -23.13
C ASN A 78 -5.76 -5.37 -23.28
N PHE A 79 -4.52 -5.30 -23.76
CA PHE A 79 -3.81 -4.02 -23.88
C PHE A 79 -3.98 -3.33 -25.24
N ARG A 80 -4.52 -4.03 -26.24
CA ARG A 80 -4.69 -3.48 -27.61
C ARG A 80 -5.67 -2.31 -27.69
N ALA A 81 -6.55 -2.16 -26.70
CA ALA A 81 -7.53 -1.08 -26.65
C ALA A 81 -6.92 0.26 -26.17
N TYR A 82 -5.69 0.25 -25.67
CA TYR A 82 -5.03 1.43 -25.11
C TYR A 82 -3.96 1.97 -26.05
N GLU A 83 -3.96 3.28 -26.24
CA GLU A 83 -2.89 4.03 -26.91
C GLU A 83 -1.74 4.34 -25.94
N SER A 84 -2.08 4.57 -24.67
CA SER A 84 -1.13 4.77 -23.57
C SER A 84 -1.66 4.11 -22.31
N TYR A 85 -0.75 3.58 -21.49
CA TYR A 85 -1.06 2.93 -20.23
C TYR A 85 0.08 3.18 -19.24
N HIS A 86 -0.22 3.88 -18.16
CA HIS A 86 0.71 4.22 -17.10
C HIS A 86 0.20 3.69 -15.77
N ALA A 87 1.12 3.37 -14.86
CA ALA A 87 0.78 2.92 -13.52
C ALA A 87 1.64 3.63 -12.46
N GLU A 88 0.98 4.15 -11.45
CA GLU A 88 1.59 4.68 -10.25
C GLU A 88 1.30 3.73 -9.08
N LEU A 89 2.35 3.36 -8.34
CA LEU A 89 2.25 2.43 -7.22
C LEU A 89 2.20 3.21 -5.90
N GLY A 90 1.25 2.84 -5.06
CA GLY A 90 1.19 3.24 -3.66
C GLY A 90 2.17 2.45 -2.79
N ALA A 91 2.15 2.74 -1.49
CA ALA A 91 2.95 1.99 -0.52
C ALA A 91 2.49 0.53 -0.44
N ALA A 92 3.44 -0.40 -0.57
CA ALA A 92 3.16 -1.82 -0.40
C ALA A 92 2.84 -2.16 1.06
N GLY A 93 1.82 -2.98 1.26
CA GLY A 93 1.48 -3.53 2.56
C GLY A 93 2.52 -4.53 3.06
N GLY A 94 2.53 -4.78 4.37
CA GLY A 94 3.32 -5.87 4.95
C GLY A 94 2.90 -7.24 4.40
N PRO A 95 3.81 -8.23 4.31
CA PRO A 95 3.45 -9.57 3.88
C PRO A 95 2.45 -10.22 4.83
N ALA A 96 1.37 -10.78 4.27
CA ALA A 96 0.44 -11.65 4.97
C ALA A 96 0.70 -13.10 4.55
N THR A 97 0.77 -14.02 5.52
CA THR A 97 0.95 -15.45 5.24
C THR A 97 -0.40 -16.16 5.20
N GLN A 98 -0.62 -16.99 4.19
CA GLN A 98 -1.74 -17.92 4.12
C GLN A 98 -1.28 -19.23 3.48
N GLY A 99 -1.33 -20.32 4.25
CA GLY A 99 -0.82 -21.63 3.83
C GLY A 99 0.67 -21.57 3.46
N ASP A 100 1.02 -22.12 2.30
CA ASP A 100 2.39 -22.18 1.80
C ASP A 100 2.85 -20.89 1.09
N PHE A 101 2.08 -19.81 1.19
CA PHE A 101 2.33 -18.58 0.44
C PHE A 101 2.36 -17.34 1.33
N ASP A 102 3.21 -16.41 0.93
CA ASP A 102 3.15 -15.03 1.38
C ASP A 102 2.48 -14.18 0.29
N TYR A 103 1.77 -13.16 0.75
CA TYR A 103 1.01 -12.24 -0.08
C TYR A 103 1.36 -10.79 0.28
N VAL A 104 1.51 -9.94 -0.72
CA VAL A 104 1.69 -8.49 -0.53
C VAL A 104 0.69 -7.78 -1.42
N GLU A 105 -0.08 -6.87 -0.83
CA GLU A 105 -0.98 -5.99 -1.57
C GLU A 105 -0.30 -4.65 -1.85
N VAL A 106 -0.45 -4.16 -3.08
CA VAL A 106 0.06 -2.85 -3.49
C VAL A 106 -1.09 -2.07 -4.14
N PRO A 107 -1.46 -0.88 -3.62
CA PRO A 107 -2.37 0.03 -4.30
C PRO A 107 -1.77 0.49 -5.63
N VAL A 108 -2.59 0.60 -6.66
CA VAL A 108 -2.16 1.07 -7.99
C VAL A 108 -3.17 2.07 -8.51
N MET A 109 -2.69 3.18 -9.08
CA MET A 109 -3.48 4.05 -9.93
C MET A 109 -3.02 3.85 -11.38
N THR A 110 -3.92 3.44 -12.27
CA THR A 110 -3.61 3.34 -13.69
C THR A 110 -4.31 4.43 -14.45
N THR A 111 -3.60 5.01 -15.40
CA THR A 111 -4.07 6.11 -16.25
C THR A 111 -3.67 5.86 -17.68
N GLY A 112 -4.28 6.56 -18.62
CA GLY A 112 -3.91 6.44 -20.02
C GLY A 112 -5.00 6.94 -20.95
N ARG A 113 -5.01 6.41 -22.17
CA ARG A 113 -5.99 6.77 -23.20
C ARG A 113 -6.36 5.54 -24.02
N PHE A 114 -7.64 5.43 -24.34
CA PHE A 114 -8.12 4.44 -25.31
C PHE A 114 -7.78 4.86 -26.74
N VAL A 115 -7.54 3.89 -27.62
CA VAL A 115 -7.36 4.16 -29.06
C VAL A 115 -8.58 4.92 -29.60
N GLY A 116 -8.34 6.12 -30.17
CA GLY A 116 -9.40 6.99 -30.70
C GLY A 116 -10.39 7.52 -29.65
N GLY A 117 -10.07 7.38 -28.37
CA GLY A 117 -11.00 7.59 -27.26
C GLY A 117 -10.55 8.60 -26.22
N LYS A 118 -11.30 8.63 -25.11
CA LYS A 118 -11.07 9.53 -23.98
C LYS A 118 -9.92 9.03 -23.08
N PRO A 119 -9.26 9.94 -22.34
CA PRO A 119 -8.38 9.52 -21.26
C PRO A 119 -9.15 8.75 -20.17
N PHE A 120 -8.46 7.87 -19.47
CA PHE A 120 -9.00 7.14 -18.33
C PHE A 120 -8.09 7.25 -17.11
N GLY A 121 -8.67 7.00 -15.95
CA GLY A 121 -7.97 6.84 -14.68
C GLY A 121 -8.76 5.90 -13.78
N THR A 122 -8.11 4.88 -13.22
CA THR A 122 -8.74 3.94 -12.29
C THR A 122 -7.78 3.55 -11.19
N SER A 123 -8.29 3.49 -9.96
CA SER A 123 -7.53 3.00 -8.82
C SER A 123 -7.91 1.56 -8.51
N GLY A 124 -6.95 0.80 -8.01
CA GLY A 124 -7.12 -0.59 -7.68
C GLY A 124 -6.05 -1.08 -6.71
N ARG A 125 -6.08 -2.40 -6.49
CA ARG A 125 -5.12 -3.11 -5.65
C ARG A 125 -4.64 -4.32 -6.42
N VAL A 126 -3.33 -4.53 -6.43
CA VAL A 126 -2.71 -5.70 -7.03
C VAL A 126 -2.09 -6.55 -5.93
N MET A 127 -2.41 -7.83 -5.96
CA MET A 127 -1.84 -8.80 -5.06
C MET A 127 -0.61 -9.45 -5.70
N LEU A 128 0.47 -9.55 -4.95
CA LEU A 128 1.62 -10.38 -5.28
C LEU A 128 1.65 -11.60 -4.37
N ARG A 129 2.13 -12.71 -4.92
CA ARG A 129 2.24 -13.99 -4.22
C ARG A 129 3.64 -14.56 -4.36
N ARG A 130 4.12 -15.23 -3.32
CA ARG A 130 5.38 -15.98 -3.32
C ARG A 130 5.23 -17.26 -2.51
N ALA A 131 5.85 -18.35 -2.94
CA ALA A 131 5.97 -19.57 -2.14
C ALA A 131 6.92 -19.37 -0.95
N ARG A 132 6.50 -19.84 0.23
CA ARG A 132 7.32 -19.81 1.45
C ARG A 132 8.46 -20.84 1.41
N THR A 133 8.23 -21.95 0.72
CA THR A 133 9.14 -23.08 0.62
C THR A 133 9.40 -23.42 -0.85
N GLY A 134 10.35 -24.32 -1.12
CA GLY A 134 10.73 -24.71 -2.47
C GLY A 134 11.83 -23.84 -3.10
N THR A 135 12.18 -24.17 -4.34
CA THR A 135 13.31 -23.57 -5.07
C THR A 135 12.96 -22.22 -5.69
N ASP A 136 11.73 -22.04 -6.18
CA ASP A 136 11.27 -20.76 -6.71
C ASP A 136 10.48 -19.97 -5.67
N ARG A 137 11.19 -19.05 -5.01
CA ARG A 137 10.64 -18.14 -4.00
C ARG A 137 10.63 -16.70 -4.51
N ARG A 138 10.38 -16.50 -5.80
CA ARG A 138 10.19 -15.15 -6.37
C ARG A 138 8.78 -14.64 -6.10
N TRP A 139 8.65 -13.32 -6.05
CA TRP A 139 7.35 -12.66 -6.06
C TRP A 139 6.77 -12.67 -7.46
N TYR A 140 5.49 -12.98 -7.57
CA TYR A 140 4.73 -12.99 -8.81
C TYR A 140 3.48 -12.14 -8.67
N VAL A 141 3.12 -11.44 -9.74
CA VAL A 141 1.83 -10.75 -9.84
C VAL A 141 0.73 -11.80 -9.91
N LEU A 142 -0.19 -11.79 -8.95
CA LEU A 142 -1.26 -12.76 -8.91
C LEU A 142 -2.24 -12.43 -10.05
N ALA A 143 -2.41 -13.38 -10.96
CA ALA A 143 -3.45 -13.33 -11.95
C ALA A 143 -4.73 -13.94 -11.37
N LEU A 144 -5.70 -13.09 -11.04
CA LEU A 144 -7.07 -13.54 -10.77
C LEU A 144 -7.83 -13.73 -12.08
#